data_AF-A0A3D0N1S2-F1
#
_entry.id   AF-A0A3D0N1S2-F1
#
_cell.length_a   1.000
_cell.length_b   1.000
_cell.length_c   1.000
_cell.angle_alpha   90.00
_cell.angle_beta   90.00
_cell.angle_gamma   90.00
#
_symmetry.space_group_name_H-M   'P 1'
#
loop_
_entity.id
_entity.type
_entity.pdbx_description
1 polymer ?
#
loop_
_entity_poly.entity_id
_entity_poly.type
_entity_poly.pdbx_seq_one_letter_code
_entity_poly.pdbx_strand_id
1 'polypeptide(L)'
;MAWAHTTRSLTVMRSGCDRRPRSSPNCSGIHDRRTQLDEEDLMRFTTVLTLLLVAAAVVTAQPVGLGPFQPDEHTLLLAHFDSMTDADQAVEDPRAEGRSLLPEGLFGNAIHATKGWFTPQITVAQIEQFPFFTPITYSRGNINPRSGCLEMFVNFEFLTNPEYFRRVMTWESGVYYGTGYVIFALRPGEDRTLQLLVKSPDGGEVTLTAPYPNAWDGQWRHIAMQWTPEEYSLVVDGAVVAVKPAVADGMPAPDTRVAIGAHARGVNVSDALIDELRISDIPRYTD
;
A
#
# COMPACT_ATOMS: atom_id res chain seq x y z
N MET A 1 -46.95 -17.52 -23.00
CA MET A 1 -47.74 -16.41 -23.59
C MET A 1 -46.83 -15.64 -24.53
N ALA A 2 -47.35 -15.10 -25.65
CA ALA A 2 -46.65 -14.18 -26.56
C ALA A 2 -46.29 -12.86 -25.82
N TRP A 3 -45.46 -11.92 -26.29
CA TRP A 3 -45.19 -11.33 -27.62
C TRP A 3 -43.67 -11.00 -27.72
N ALA A 4 -42.93 -10.98 -28.84
CA ALA A 4 -43.12 -10.61 -30.26
C ALA A 4 -42.67 -9.16 -30.63
N HIS A 5 -41.53 -9.06 -31.36
CA HIS A 5 -41.01 -7.92 -32.16
C HIS A 5 -40.62 -6.62 -31.41
N THR A 6 -39.72 -5.74 -31.89
CA THR A 6 -39.43 -5.35 -33.30
C THR A 6 -38.01 -4.78 -33.51
N THR A 7 -37.48 -4.94 -34.73
CA THR A 7 -36.20 -4.37 -35.23
C THR A 7 -36.40 -3.02 -35.91
N ARG A 8 -35.45 -2.06 -35.84
CA ARG A 8 -34.84 -1.39 -37.03
C ARG A 8 -33.77 -0.33 -36.70
N SER A 9 -32.88 -0.15 -37.67
CA SER A 9 -31.75 0.78 -37.73
C SER A 9 -32.13 2.11 -38.42
N LEU A 10 -31.39 3.21 -38.18
CA LEU A 10 -31.10 4.19 -39.23
C LEU A 10 -29.88 5.12 -38.93
N THR A 11 -29.00 5.18 -39.92
CA THR A 11 -27.79 6.02 -40.08
C THR A 11 -28.11 7.49 -40.38
N VAL A 12 -27.28 8.46 -39.96
CA VAL A 12 -26.89 9.66 -40.75
C VAL A 12 -25.46 10.13 -40.37
N MET A 13 -24.63 10.44 -41.38
CA MET A 13 -23.34 11.17 -41.25
C MET A 13 -23.50 12.67 -41.53
N ARG A 14 -22.56 13.50 -41.04
CA ARG A 14 -21.85 14.63 -41.71
C ARG A 14 -21.10 15.44 -40.63
N SER A 15 -19.76 15.57 -40.64
CA SER A 15 -18.85 16.27 -41.56
C SER A 15 -19.01 17.81 -41.55
N GLY A 16 -17.99 18.51 -41.05
CA GLY A 16 -17.83 19.97 -41.13
C GLY A 16 -16.37 20.35 -40.92
N CYS A 17 -15.77 21.04 -41.90
CA CYS A 17 -14.37 21.44 -41.94
C CYS A 17 -14.29 22.92 -42.32
N ASP A 18 -13.36 23.66 -41.71
CA ASP A 18 -12.71 24.91 -42.19
C ASP A 18 -12.11 25.65 -40.96
N ARG A 19 -11.09 26.52 -40.99
CA ARG A 19 -9.97 26.90 -41.88
C ARG A 19 -9.19 27.97 -41.08
N ARG A 20 -7.86 28.02 -41.21
CA ARG A 20 -7.07 29.25 -40.92
C ARG A 20 -6.82 30.02 -42.22
N PRO A 21 -6.42 31.31 -42.13
CA PRO A 21 -5.30 31.78 -42.95
C PRO A 21 -4.23 32.57 -42.16
N ARG A 22 -3.06 32.76 -42.79
CA ARG A 22 -1.87 33.49 -42.28
C ARG A 22 -1.85 34.94 -42.82
N SER A 23 -1.07 35.83 -42.18
CA SER A 23 -0.50 37.01 -42.85
C SER A 23 0.83 37.48 -42.23
N SER A 24 1.72 37.99 -43.08
CA SER A 24 3.05 38.59 -42.85
C SER A 24 3.57 39.06 -44.22
N PRO A 25 4.66 39.86 -44.35
CA PRO A 25 5.18 40.96 -43.53
C PRO A 25 5.35 42.25 -44.40
N ASN A 26 5.97 43.33 -43.89
CA ASN A 26 6.65 44.31 -44.76
C ASN A 26 7.69 45.20 -44.03
N CYS A 27 8.65 45.75 -44.80
CA CYS A 27 9.93 46.29 -44.31
C CYS A 27 10.01 47.83 -44.21
N SER A 28 11.01 48.38 -43.49
CA SER A 28 11.96 49.41 -44.01
C SER A 28 12.91 49.96 -42.92
N GLY A 29 14.09 50.46 -43.33
CA GLY A 29 14.94 51.37 -42.53
C GLY A 29 16.41 50.97 -42.35
N ILE A 30 17.33 51.57 -43.11
CA ILE A 30 18.80 51.50 -42.92
C ILE A 30 19.37 52.92 -42.94
N HIS A 31 20.05 53.33 -41.86
CA HIS A 31 21.10 54.37 -41.78
C HIS A 31 21.80 54.17 -40.42
N ASP A 32 23.06 53.73 -40.34
CA ASP A 32 24.37 54.32 -40.68
C ASP A 32 25.07 54.99 -39.47
N ARG A 33 26.18 54.34 -39.08
CA ARG A 33 27.37 54.82 -38.36
C ARG A 33 27.36 55.22 -36.86
N ARG A 34 28.19 54.41 -36.17
CA ARG A 34 29.24 54.73 -35.17
C ARG A 34 28.88 54.74 -33.67
N THR A 35 29.80 54.11 -32.94
CA THR A 35 30.10 54.26 -31.51
C THR A 35 28.96 54.01 -30.53
N GLN A 36 28.68 52.72 -30.27
CA GLN A 36 28.63 52.12 -28.93
C GLN A 36 28.81 50.61 -29.07
N LEU A 37 29.99 50.10 -28.70
CA LEU A 37 30.25 48.68 -28.46
C LEU A 37 30.40 48.51 -26.94
N ASP A 38 29.30 48.76 -26.24
CA ASP A 38 29.24 48.75 -24.79
C ASP A 38 28.51 47.48 -24.29
N GLU A 39 29.19 46.78 -23.40
CA GLU A 39 28.65 45.97 -22.28
C GLU A 39 27.85 44.67 -22.55
N GLU A 40 27.17 44.45 -23.69
CA GLU A 40 26.34 43.23 -23.84
C GLU A 40 27.12 41.92 -24.11
N ASP A 41 28.22 41.94 -24.89
CA ASP A 41 28.97 40.71 -25.23
C ASP A 41 30.04 40.33 -24.18
N LEU A 42 30.34 41.19 -23.20
CA LEU A 42 31.24 40.84 -22.08
C LEU A 42 30.52 40.05 -20.97
N MET A 43 29.18 40.07 -20.95
CA MET A 43 28.36 39.29 -20.00
C MET A 43 28.01 37.88 -20.47
N ARG A 44 28.56 37.43 -21.62
CA ARG A 44 28.33 36.09 -22.18
C ARG A 44 29.42 35.05 -21.83
N PHE A 45 30.42 35.42 -21.04
CA PHE A 45 31.54 34.54 -20.68
C PHE A 45 31.79 34.35 -19.17
N THR A 46 30.82 34.72 -18.32
CA THR A 46 30.95 34.63 -16.85
C THR A 46 29.73 34.04 -16.13
N THR A 47 28.89 33.28 -16.84
CA THR A 47 27.74 32.55 -16.26
C THR A 47 27.86 31.04 -16.51
N VAL A 48 29.07 30.51 -16.31
CA VAL A 48 29.29 29.07 -16.09
C VAL A 48 29.50 28.88 -14.58
N LEU A 49 28.87 27.84 -14.02
CA LEU A 49 29.12 27.32 -12.68
C LEU A 49 28.47 28.02 -11.46
N THR A 50 27.16 28.25 -11.47
CA THR A 50 26.35 27.96 -10.26
C THR A 50 24.90 27.54 -10.56
N LEU A 51 24.72 26.55 -11.44
CA LEU A 51 23.56 25.67 -11.32
C LEU A 51 23.75 24.80 -10.07
N LEU A 52 23.40 25.38 -8.92
CA LEU A 52 23.19 24.62 -7.70
C LEU A 52 21.93 23.77 -7.95
N LEU A 53 22.18 22.54 -8.41
CA LEU A 53 21.22 21.45 -8.28
C LEU A 53 20.87 21.32 -6.80
N VAL A 54 19.80 22.01 -6.39
CA VAL A 54 18.93 21.49 -5.34
C VAL A 54 18.20 20.31 -5.96
N ALA A 55 18.97 19.25 -6.22
CA ALA A 55 18.44 17.91 -6.04
C ALA A 55 18.05 17.87 -4.57
N ALA A 56 16.79 18.18 -4.30
CA ALA A 56 16.14 17.73 -3.10
C ALA A 56 16.23 16.21 -3.18
N ALA A 57 17.29 15.65 -2.60
CA ALA A 57 17.30 14.27 -2.22
C ALA A 57 16.08 14.13 -1.31
N VAL A 58 15.01 13.58 -1.88
CA VAL A 58 14.05 12.84 -1.10
C VAL A 58 14.88 11.72 -0.51
N VAL A 59 15.46 12.00 0.66
CA VAL A 59 15.85 10.96 1.59
C VAL A 59 14.54 10.26 1.87
N THR A 60 14.28 9.21 1.11
CA THR A 60 13.25 8.24 1.45
C THR A 60 13.62 7.83 2.85
N ALA A 61 12.76 8.17 3.81
CA ALA A 61 13.00 7.90 5.20
C ALA A 61 12.83 6.40 5.38
N GLN A 62 13.86 5.64 5.01
CA GLN A 62 13.91 4.21 5.27
C GLN A 62 13.73 4.03 6.78
N PRO A 63 12.85 3.11 7.21
CA PRO A 63 12.48 2.94 8.61
C PRO A 63 13.74 2.77 9.45
N VAL A 64 13.88 3.63 10.46
CA VAL A 64 15.19 3.98 11.03
C VAL A 64 15.87 2.77 11.66
N GLY A 65 16.88 2.23 10.98
CA GLY A 65 17.78 1.20 11.52
C GLY A 65 17.23 -0.23 11.57
N LEU A 66 16.03 -0.49 11.04
CA LEU A 66 15.50 -1.85 10.93
C LEU A 66 16.00 -2.51 9.63
N GLY A 67 16.70 -3.63 9.76
CA GLY A 67 17.06 -4.51 8.64
C GLY A 67 15.97 -5.57 8.36
N PRO A 68 16.23 -6.51 7.43
CA PRO A 68 15.33 -7.65 7.21
C PRO A 68 15.19 -8.46 8.51
N PHE A 69 13.97 -8.83 8.85
CA PHE A 69 13.67 -9.48 10.12
C PHE A 69 14.32 -10.85 10.17
N GLN A 70 15.04 -11.10 11.26
CA GLN A 70 15.58 -12.42 11.54
C GLN A 70 14.59 -13.20 12.42
N PRO A 71 14.45 -14.51 12.24
CA PRO A 71 13.70 -15.34 13.15
C PRO A 71 14.44 -15.50 14.48
N ASP A 72 13.70 -15.54 15.58
CA ASP A 72 14.19 -15.88 16.91
C ASP A 72 13.23 -16.88 17.58
N GLU A 73 13.46 -17.20 18.85
CA GLU A 73 12.65 -18.17 19.62
C GLU A 73 11.18 -17.75 19.81
N HIS A 74 10.85 -16.49 19.54
CA HIS A 74 9.51 -15.92 19.62
C HIS A 74 8.82 -15.75 18.25
N THR A 75 9.51 -16.05 17.14
CA THR A 75 8.95 -15.94 15.78
C THR A 75 8.01 -17.11 15.48
N LEU A 76 6.70 -16.82 15.50
CA LEU A 76 5.64 -17.77 15.14
C LEU A 76 5.51 -17.94 13.62
N LEU A 77 5.71 -16.85 12.86
CA LEU A 77 5.72 -16.83 11.41
C LEU A 77 6.66 -15.73 10.90
N LEU A 78 7.42 -16.00 9.85
CA LEU A 78 8.22 -15.02 9.10
C LEU A 78 8.11 -15.33 7.60
N ALA A 79 7.76 -14.33 6.80
CA ALA A 79 7.70 -14.41 5.35
C ALA A 79 8.40 -13.19 4.73
N HIS A 80 9.53 -13.43 4.06
CA HIS A 80 10.28 -12.43 3.29
C HIS A 80 9.62 -12.13 1.94
N PHE A 81 8.89 -13.10 1.37
CA PHE A 81 8.27 -13.01 0.04
C PHE A 81 9.23 -12.94 -1.16
N ASP A 82 10.52 -13.23 -0.93
CA ASP A 82 11.61 -13.16 -1.92
C ASP A 82 11.37 -13.95 -3.21
N SER A 83 10.67 -15.09 -3.14
CA SER A 83 10.48 -16.00 -4.28
C SER A 83 9.11 -16.65 -4.37
N MET A 84 8.34 -16.66 -3.28
CA MET A 84 7.00 -17.23 -3.19
C MET A 84 6.21 -16.56 -2.06
N THR A 85 4.90 -16.82 -1.99
CA THR A 85 4.01 -16.25 -0.97
C THR A 85 3.96 -17.03 0.35
N ASP A 86 4.55 -18.22 0.39
CA ASP A 86 4.65 -19.04 1.61
C ASP A 86 5.66 -18.40 2.58
N ALA A 87 5.49 -18.67 3.88
CA ALA A 87 6.40 -18.22 4.92
C ALA A 87 7.68 -19.06 4.96
N ASP A 88 8.83 -18.40 5.08
CA ASP A 88 10.15 -19.00 5.25
C ASP A 88 10.28 -19.73 6.60
N GLN A 89 9.58 -19.24 7.63
CA GLN A 89 9.41 -19.92 8.91
C GLN A 89 7.95 -19.85 9.37
N ALA A 90 7.43 -20.96 9.90
CA ALA A 90 6.15 -21.04 10.60
C ALA A 90 6.20 -22.14 11.67
N VAL A 91 5.40 -22.01 12.73
CA VAL A 91 5.31 -23.02 13.81
C VAL A 91 4.47 -24.23 13.42
N GLU A 92 3.38 -24.03 12.64
CA GLU A 92 2.57 -25.15 12.12
C GLU A 92 2.65 -25.27 10.59
N ASP A 93 1.98 -24.39 9.86
CA ASP A 93 1.87 -24.47 8.39
C ASP A 93 2.41 -23.17 7.76
N PRO A 94 3.49 -23.25 6.94
CA PRO A 94 4.07 -22.08 6.28
C PRO A 94 3.29 -21.66 5.03
N ARG A 95 2.39 -22.49 4.50
CA ARG A 95 1.84 -22.29 3.16
C ARG A 95 0.87 -21.10 3.12
N ALA A 96 0.96 -20.30 2.07
CA ALA A 96 -0.07 -19.34 1.72
C ALA A 96 -0.96 -19.92 0.62
N GLU A 97 -2.27 -19.68 0.72
CA GLU A 97 -3.18 -19.86 -0.40
C GLU A 97 -3.38 -18.54 -1.14
N GLY A 98 -3.62 -18.63 -2.46
CA GLY A 98 -3.69 -17.48 -3.36
C GLY A 98 -2.36 -17.20 -4.06
N ARG A 99 -2.26 -16.05 -4.72
CA ARG A 99 -1.05 -15.61 -5.43
C ARG A 99 -0.91 -14.09 -5.36
N SER A 100 0.31 -13.62 -5.56
CA SER A 100 0.64 -12.20 -5.74
C SER A 100 1.67 -12.05 -6.85
N LEU A 101 1.81 -10.84 -7.39
CA LEU A 101 3.05 -10.46 -8.08
C LEU A 101 4.12 -10.24 -7.01
N LEU A 102 5.35 -10.62 -7.32
CA LEU A 102 6.53 -10.42 -6.47
C LEU A 102 7.51 -9.45 -7.16
N PRO A 103 7.17 -8.14 -7.26
CA PRO A 103 8.13 -7.12 -7.70
C PRO A 103 9.21 -6.86 -6.64
N GLU A 104 10.23 -6.10 -7.03
CA GLU A 104 11.29 -5.61 -6.13
C GLU A 104 10.69 -4.90 -4.90
N GLY A 105 11.13 -5.33 -3.72
CA GLY A 105 10.65 -4.92 -2.40
C GLY A 105 11.52 -3.86 -1.74
N LEU A 106 11.53 -3.88 -0.41
CA LEU A 106 12.53 -3.21 0.43
C LEU A 106 13.77 -4.11 0.62
N PHE A 107 13.55 -5.41 0.80
CA PHE A 107 14.59 -6.41 1.05
C PHE A 107 14.45 -7.61 0.11
N GLY A 108 14.70 -7.40 -1.18
CA GLY A 108 14.55 -8.44 -2.21
C GLY A 108 13.25 -8.27 -2.98
N ASN A 109 12.27 -9.16 -2.83
CA ASN A 109 10.93 -9.01 -3.43
C ASN A 109 9.83 -8.87 -2.37
N ALA A 110 8.75 -8.17 -2.72
CA ALA A 110 7.59 -7.94 -1.85
C ALA A 110 6.29 -8.46 -2.49
N ILE A 111 5.26 -8.80 -1.70
CA ILE A 111 3.93 -9.07 -2.28
C ILE A 111 3.27 -7.76 -2.74
N HIS A 112 2.69 -7.77 -3.94
CA HIS A 112 1.91 -6.66 -4.48
C HIS A 112 0.41 -6.90 -4.33
N ALA A 113 -0.24 -6.15 -3.43
CA ALA A 113 -1.65 -6.28 -3.09
C ALA A 113 -2.46 -5.08 -3.62
N THR A 114 -2.86 -5.08 -4.91
CA THR A 114 -3.33 -3.92 -5.73
C THR A 114 -4.64 -4.09 -6.55
N LYS A 115 -5.44 -5.15 -6.31
CA LYS A 115 -6.55 -5.70 -7.17
C LYS A 115 -6.09 -6.21 -8.54
N GLY A 116 -5.15 -5.52 -9.17
CA GLY A 116 -4.86 -5.56 -10.59
C GLY A 116 -5.46 -4.35 -11.31
N TRP A 117 -4.79 -3.21 -11.27
CA TRP A 117 -5.01 -2.17 -12.29
C TRP A 117 -4.47 -2.67 -13.63
N PHE A 118 -5.37 -3.08 -14.53
CA PHE A 118 -5.03 -3.46 -15.89
C PHE A 118 -4.43 -2.27 -16.64
N THR A 119 -3.10 -2.20 -16.74
CA THR A 119 -2.44 -1.26 -17.64
C THR A 119 -2.66 -1.72 -19.09
N PRO A 120 -2.79 -0.80 -20.08
CA PRO A 120 -3.02 -1.17 -21.49
C PRO A 120 -1.94 -2.06 -22.14
N GLN A 121 -0.84 -2.32 -21.43
CA GLN A 121 0.32 -3.10 -21.87
C GLN A 121 0.27 -4.57 -21.40
N ILE A 122 -0.66 -4.95 -20.51
CA ILE A 122 -0.81 -6.33 -20.04
C ILE A 122 -1.63 -7.15 -21.05
N THR A 123 -1.11 -8.32 -21.44
CA THR A 123 -1.77 -9.22 -22.41
C THR A 123 -2.74 -10.20 -21.74
N VAL A 124 -3.73 -10.69 -22.50
CA VAL A 124 -4.74 -11.64 -21.99
C VAL A 124 -4.11 -12.94 -21.45
N ALA A 125 -3.02 -13.42 -22.06
CA ALA A 125 -2.31 -14.61 -21.57
C ALA A 125 -1.60 -14.39 -20.22
N GLN A 126 -1.25 -13.15 -19.87
CA GLN A 126 -0.77 -12.79 -18.53
C GLN A 126 -1.94 -12.65 -17.55
N ILE A 127 -3.12 -12.22 -18.01
CA ILE A 127 -4.35 -12.16 -17.19
C ILE A 127 -4.79 -13.57 -16.77
N GLU A 128 -4.76 -14.55 -17.67
CA GLU A 128 -5.08 -15.96 -17.35
C GLU A 128 -4.05 -16.63 -16.41
N GLN A 129 -2.89 -16.01 -16.18
CA GLN A 129 -1.91 -16.43 -15.18
C GLN A 129 -2.21 -15.90 -13.76
N PHE A 130 -3.22 -15.01 -13.59
CA PHE A 130 -3.62 -14.42 -12.31
C PHE A 130 -4.88 -15.08 -11.69
N PRO A 131 -4.74 -16.12 -10.85
CA PRO A 131 -5.79 -16.55 -9.94
C PRO A 131 -5.54 -16.11 -8.48
N PHE A 132 -6.63 -15.74 -7.79
CA PHE A 132 -6.74 -15.52 -6.34
C PHE A 132 -5.85 -14.42 -5.74
N PHE A 133 -6.39 -13.20 -5.73
CA PHE A 133 -5.76 -11.96 -5.31
C PHE A 133 -5.65 -11.77 -3.78
N THR A 134 -5.22 -12.79 -3.03
CA THR A 134 -4.96 -12.64 -1.58
C THR A 134 -4.02 -13.76 -1.13
N PRO A 135 -2.78 -13.46 -0.69
CA PRO A 135 -2.03 -14.39 0.15
C PRO A 135 -2.79 -14.55 1.47
N ILE A 136 -3.31 -15.76 1.69
CA ILE A 136 -4.05 -16.16 2.86
C ILE A 136 -3.22 -17.21 3.60
N THR A 137 -2.71 -16.85 4.78
CA THR A 137 -1.87 -17.75 5.60
C THR A 137 -2.71 -18.53 6.61
N TYR A 138 -2.21 -19.71 6.99
CA TYR A 138 -2.78 -20.51 8.07
C TYR A 138 -2.52 -19.82 9.42
N SER A 139 -3.59 -19.69 10.19
CA SER A 139 -3.62 -18.94 11.45
C SER A 139 -3.32 -19.78 12.68
N ARG A 140 -3.58 -21.09 12.57
CA ARG A 140 -3.35 -22.08 13.62
C ARG A 140 -1.85 -22.21 13.90
N GLY A 141 -1.46 -22.17 15.18
CA GLY A 141 -0.06 -22.16 15.64
C GLY A 141 0.69 -20.85 15.38
N ASN A 142 0.40 -20.17 14.27
CA ASN A 142 1.12 -18.99 13.81
C ASN A 142 0.67 -17.66 14.48
N ILE A 143 -0.40 -17.66 15.28
CA ILE A 143 -0.86 -16.52 16.10
C ILE A 143 -1.13 -16.99 17.54
N ASN A 144 -0.54 -16.30 18.52
CA ASN A 144 -0.87 -16.46 19.94
C ASN A 144 -1.93 -15.42 20.37
N PRO A 145 -3.17 -15.81 20.73
CA PRO A 145 -4.20 -14.88 21.17
C PRO A 145 -3.84 -14.10 22.44
N ARG A 146 -3.02 -14.65 23.35
CA ARG A 146 -2.75 -14.03 24.66
C ARG A 146 -1.76 -12.88 24.60
N SER A 147 -0.73 -13.00 23.78
CA SER A 147 0.24 -11.92 23.56
C SER A 147 0.94 -12.11 22.22
N GLY A 148 1.44 -11.02 21.66
CA GLY A 148 2.15 -11.10 20.40
C GLY A 148 2.42 -9.75 19.74
N CYS A 149 3.11 -9.83 18.61
CA CYS A 149 3.41 -8.74 17.72
C CYS A 149 3.20 -9.22 16.28
N LEU A 150 2.67 -8.34 15.44
CA LEU A 150 2.51 -8.53 14.00
C LEU A 150 3.05 -7.27 13.33
N GLU A 151 4.10 -7.43 12.55
CA GLU A 151 4.93 -6.35 11.99
C GLU A 151 5.29 -6.63 10.54
N MET A 152 5.48 -5.58 9.75
CA MET A 152 5.92 -5.65 8.35
C MET A 152 6.37 -4.28 7.85
N PHE A 153 7.05 -4.27 6.70
CA PHE A 153 7.23 -3.06 5.91
C PHE A 153 6.12 -2.93 4.87
N VAL A 154 5.62 -1.71 4.69
CA VAL A 154 4.60 -1.41 3.67
C VAL A 154 5.01 -0.20 2.84
N ASN A 155 4.70 -0.26 1.54
CA ASN A 155 4.72 0.89 0.65
C ASN A 155 3.34 1.03 0.02
N PHE A 156 2.54 1.95 0.56
CA PHE A 156 1.21 2.25 0.03
C PHE A 156 1.31 3.06 -1.26
N GLU A 157 0.65 2.58 -2.32
CA GLU A 157 0.52 3.33 -3.58
C GLU A 157 -0.18 4.68 -3.37
N PHE A 158 0.18 5.68 -4.17
CA PHE A 158 -0.51 6.96 -4.18
C PHE A 158 -1.90 6.82 -4.82
N LEU A 159 -2.96 7.09 -4.05
CA LEU A 159 -4.35 7.03 -4.51
C LEU A 159 -5.08 8.34 -4.22
N THR A 160 -5.57 9.00 -5.28
CA THR A 160 -6.21 10.32 -5.16
C THR A 160 -7.53 10.31 -4.39
N ASN A 161 -8.27 9.19 -4.38
CA ASN A 161 -9.52 8.99 -3.62
C ASN A 161 -9.74 7.48 -3.34
N PRO A 162 -9.21 6.92 -2.23
CA PRO A 162 -9.46 5.53 -1.88
C PRO A 162 -10.88 5.36 -1.31
N GLU A 163 -11.72 4.58 -1.99
CA GLU A 163 -13.13 4.35 -1.60
C GLU A 163 -13.31 3.48 -0.34
N TYR A 164 -12.29 2.68 0.02
CA TYR A 164 -12.37 1.66 1.06
C TYR A 164 -11.16 1.72 1.99
N PHE A 165 -11.27 1.03 3.13
CA PHE A 165 -10.12 0.76 4.00
C PHE A 165 -9.11 -0.09 3.22
N ARG A 166 -7.86 0.37 3.19
CA ARG A 166 -6.73 -0.30 2.56
C ARG A 166 -6.20 -1.35 3.55
N ARG A 167 -6.71 -2.57 3.44
CA ARG A 167 -6.51 -3.64 4.44
C ARG A 167 -5.12 -4.26 4.31
N VAL A 168 -4.33 -4.19 5.38
CA VAL A 168 -3.00 -4.77 5.47
C VAL A 168 -3.09 -6.21 5.99
N MET A 169 -3.86 -6.45 7.05
CA MET A 169 -4.09 -7.81 7.56
C MET A 169 -5.48 -7.91 8.21
N THR A 170 -6.22 -8.99 7.93
CA THR A 170 -7.56 -9.20 8.49
C THR A 170 -7.87 -10.66 8.80
N TRP A 171 -8.65 -10.91 9.86
CA TRP A 171 -9.25 -12.22 10.13
C TRP A 171 -10.61 -12.09 10.84
N GLU A 172 -11.40 -13.15 10.72
CA GLU A 172 -12.69 -13.33 11.41
C GLU A 172 -12.50 -14.25 12.64
N SER A 173 -13.31 -14.04 13.68
CA SER A 173 -13.29 -14.79 14.94
C SER A 173 -14.72 -15.11 15.40
N GLY A 174 -14.91 -16.24 16.06
CA GLY A 174 -16.21 -16.72 16.54
C GLY A 174 -16.91 -17.71 15.61
N VAL A 175 -17.50 -18.73 16.23
CA VAL A 175 -18.06 -19.94 15.60
C VAL A 175 -19.21 -19.62 14.64
N TYR A 176 -18.90 -19.68 13.34
CA TYR A 176 -19.77 -19.38 12.19
C TYR A 176 -20.34 -17.94 12.16
N TYR A 177 -20.04 -17.23 11.05
CA TYR A 177 -20.49 -15.86 10.71
C TYR A 177 -19.76 -14.67 11.34
N GLY A 178 -18.57 -14.85 11.93
CA GLY A 178 -17.66 -13.74 12.24
C GLY A 178 -18.24 -12.74 13.25
N THR A 179 -18.63 -13.22 14.43
CA THR A 179 -19.17 -12.37 15.50
C THR A 179 -18.11 -11.39 16.01
N GLY A 180 -16.84 -11.82 16.03
CA GLY A 180 -15.66 -11.00 16.20
C GLY A 180 -14.83 -10.87 14.91
N TYR A 181 -13.96 -9.87 14.87
CA TYR A 181 -13.04 -9.63 13.75
C TYR A 181 -11.84 -8.81 14.19
N VAL A 182 -10.76 -8.89 13.43
CA VAL A 182 -9.61 -8.00 13.53
C VAL A 182 -9.30 -7.42 12.15
N ILE A 183 -9.16 -6.10 12.09
CA ILE A 183 -8.82 -5.37 10.87
C ILE A 183 -7.66 -4.42 11.17
N PHE A 184 -6.50 -4.70 10.59
CA PHE A 184 -5.37 -3.77 10.52
C PHE A 184 -5.33 -3.15 9.13
N ALA A 185 -5.58 -1.84 9.04
CA ALA A 185 -5.82 -1.16 7.76
C ALA A 185 -5.50 0.34 7.80
N LEU A 186 -5.17 0.91 6.65
CA LEU A 186 -5.13 2.36 6.45
C LEU A 186 -6.54 2.85 6.07
N ARG A 187 -7.15 3.68 6.93
CA ARG A 187 -8.47 4.29 6.70
C ARG A 187 -8.32 5.54 5.82
N PRO A 188 -9.05 5.66 4.70
CA PRO A 188 -9.00 6.85 3.84
C PRO A 188 -9.57 8.10 4.54
N GLY A 189 -9.04 9.26 4.18
CA GLY A 189 -9.43 10.57 4.68
C GLY A 189 -8.42 11.66 4.30
N GLU A 190 -8.76 12.92 4.57
CA GLU A 190 -7.83 14.05 4.52
C GLU A 190 -6.74 13.85 5.58
N ASP A 191 -7.15 13.77 6.85
CA ASP A 191 -6.36 13.25 7.97
C ASP A 191 -6.50 11.72 8.07
N ARG A 192 -5.89 11.00 7.13
CA ARG A 192 -5.94 9.52 7.10
C ARG A 192 -5.19 8.92 8.30
N THR A 193 -5.63 7.75 8.75
CA THR A 193 -5.07 7.07 9.93
C THR A 193 -4.80 5.60 9.65
N LEU A 194 -3.67 5.10 10.15
CA LEU A 194 -3.46 3.66 10.34
C LEU A 194 -4.36 3.23 11.50
N GLN A 195 -5.14 2.17 11.33
CA GLN A 195 -6.14 1.72 12.30
C GLN A 195 -6.02 0.23 12.59
N LEU A 196 -6.18 -0.10 13.87
CA LEU A 196 -6.50 -1.43 14.35
C LEU A 196 -7.92 -1.40 14.90
N LEU A 197 -8.83 -2.16 14.28
CA LEU A 197 -10.17 -2.41 14.78
C LEU A 197 -10.21 -3.84 15.29
N VAL A 198 -10.57 -4.02 16.56
CA VAL A 198 -10.73 -5.33 17.20
C VAL A 198 -12.12 -5.43 17.78
N LYS A 199 -12.85 -6.47 17.40
CA LYS A 199 -14.14 -6.84 17.98
C LYS A 199 -14.08 -8.26 18.52
N SER A 200 -14.40 -8.44 19.79
CA SER A 200 -14.44 -9.77 20.42
C SER A 200 -15.73 -10.52 20.05
N PRO A 201 -15.70 -11.86 19.85
CA PRO A 201 -16.90 -12.69 19.70
C PRO A 201 -17.89 -12.56 20.85
N ASP A 202 -17.40 -12.36 22.08
CA ASP A 202 -18.19 -12.25 23.31
C ASP A 202 -18.77 -10.84 23.54
N GLY A 203 -18.47 -9.90 22.64
CA GLY A 203 -18.82 -8.48 22.74
C GLY A 203 -17.66 -7.61 23.22
N GLY A 204 -17.78 -6.30 22.97
CA GLY A 204 -16.69 -5.34 23.11
C GLY A 204 -16.00 -5.08 21.76
N GLU A 205 -15.74 -3.80 21.49
CA GLU A 205 -15.09 -3.32 20.28
C GLU A 205 -14.17 -2.15 20.63
N VAL A 206 -12.96 -2.14 20.07
CA VAL A 206 -12.00 -1.04 20.23
C VAL A 206 -11.39 -0.69 18.89
N THR A 207 -11.20 0.61 18.67
CA THR A 207 -10.47 1.15 17.54
C THR A 207 -9.28 1.94 18.05
N LEU A 208 -8.08 1.52 17.65
CA LEU A 208 -6.83 2.28 17.82
C LEU A 208 -6.53 2.97 16.50
N THR A 209 -5.99 4.18 16.57
CA THR A 209 -5.69 4.99 15.39
C THR A 209 -4.40 5.76 15.59
N ALA A 210 -3.50 5.72 14.61
CA ALA A 210 -2.31 6.56 14.54
C ALA A 210 -2.37 7.44 13.27
N PRO A 211 -1.91 8.71 13.31
CA PRO A 211 -1.75 9.52 12.11
C PRO A 211 -0.84 8.82 11.10
N TYR A 212 -1.24 8.80 9.83
CA TYR A 212 -0.44 8.20 8.75
C TYR A 212 -0.49 9.11 7.52
N PRO A 213 0.24 10.23 7.45
CA PRO A 213 0.02 11.28 6.45
C PRO A 213 0.01 10.80 4.99
N ASN A 214 -0.77 11.48 4.14
CA ASN A 214 -0.81 11.23 2.69
C ASN A 214 0.57 11.40 2.00
N ALA A 215 1.43 12.23 2.56
CA ALA A 215 2.81 12.42 2.09
C ALA A 215 3.71 11.18 2.22
N TRP A 216 3.28 10.13 2.92
CA TRP A 216 4.02 8.87 3.05
C TRP A 216 3.71 7.84 1.95
N ASP A 217 2.78 8.11 1.03
CA ASP A 217 2.58 7.22 -0.13
C ASP A 217 3.82 7.18 -1.02
N GLY A 218 4.10 6.01 -1.60
CA GLY A 218 5.32 5.72 -2.36
C GLY A 218 6.56 5.50 -1.49
N GLN A 219 6.47 5.63 -0.17
CA GLN A 219 7.58 5.42 0.76
C GLN A 219 7.41 4.12 1.56
N TRP A 220 8.51 3.39 1.75
CA TRP A 220 8.55 2.26 2.68
C TRP A 220 8.47 2.75 4.11
N ARG A 221 7.51 2.22 4.88
CA ARG A 221 7.30 2.51 6.30
C ARG A 221 7.23 1.19 7.06
N HIS A 222 7.80 1.14 8.26
CA HIS A 222 7.56 0.00 9.14
C HIS A 222 6.26 0.23 9.91
N ILE A 223 5.38 -0.77 9.95
CA ILE A 223 4.16 -0.75 10.75
C ILE A 223 4.00 -2.05 11.53
N ALA A 224 3.53 -1.94 12.77
CA ALA A 224 3.15 -3.11 13.55
C ALA A 224 1.93 -2.85 14.43
N MET A 225 1.34 -3.94 14.90
CA MET A 225 0.44 -3.97 16.04
C MET A 225 0.91 -5.04 17.03
N GLN A 226 0.76 -4.77 18.32
CA GLN A 226 1.10 -5.72 19.37
C GLN A 226 0.00 -5.77 20.43
N TRP A 227 -0.03 -6.86 21.21
CA TRP A 227 -1.06 -7.10 22.20
C TRP A 227 -0.55 -7.88 23.41
N THR A 228 -1.20 -7.62 24.55
CA THR A 228 -1.22 -8.44 25.76
C THR A 228 -2.68 -8.74 26.13
N PRO A 229 -2.97 -9.43 27.25
CA PRO A 229 -4.33 -9.53 27.75
C PRO A 229 -4.93 -8.19 28.23
N GLU A 230 -4.09 -7.20 28.51
CA GLU A 230 -4.49 -5.91 29.08
C GLU A 230 -4.66 -4.81 28.03
N GLU A 231 -3.82 -4.80 26.98
CA GLU A 231 -3.78 -3.70 26.00
C GLU A 231 -3.43 -4.14 24.57
N TYR A 232 -3.78 -3.27 23.63
CA TYR A 232 -3.31 -3.28 22.26
C TYR A 232 -2.50 -2.01 22.00
N SER A 233 -1.49 -2.09 21.13
CA SER A 233 -0.66 -0.95 20.75
C SER A 233 -0.40 -0.93 19.25
N LEU A 234 -0.35 0.27 18.66
CA LEU A 234 0.07 0.52 17.28
C LEU A 234 1.51 1.04 17.27
N VAL A 235 2.29 0.57 16.31
CA VAL A 235 3.69 0.94 16.11
C VAL A 235 3.88 1.46 14.69
N VAL A 236 4.65 2.54 14.53
CA VAL A 236 5.09 3.06 13.24
C VAL A 236 6.58 3.41 13.34
N ASP A 237 7.38 2.97 12.38
CA ASP A 237 8.86 3.14 12.36
C ASP A 237 9.57 2.65 13.63
N GLY A 238 8.96 1.70 14.36
CA GLY A 238 9.53 1.13 15.59
C GLY A 238 9.23 1.92 16.86
N ALA A 239 8.49 3.04 16.77
CA ALA A 239 7.95 3.74 17.93
C ALA A 239 6.50 3.31 18.18
N VAL A 240 6.13 3.07 19.44
CA VAL A 240 4.73 2.94 19.84
C VAL A 240 4.07 4.31 19.72
N VAL A 241 2.93 4.38 19.02
CA VAL A 241 2.26 5.64 18.65
C VAL A 241 0.81 5.74 19.14
N ALA A 242 0.21 4.64 19.57
CA ALA A 242 -1.08 4.62 20.25
C ALA A 242 -1.24 3.35 21.08
N VAL A 243 -1.82 3.46 22.28
CA VAL A 243 -2.14 2.34 23.17
C VAL A 243 -3.59 2.45 23.63
N LYS A 244 -4.31 1.33 23.76
CA LYS A 244 -5.64 1.25 24.39
C LYS A 244 -5.84 -0.08 25.13
N PRO A 245 -6.69 -0.11 26.17
CA PRO A 245 -7.11 -1.35 26.80
C PRO A 245 -7.70 -2.35 25.79
N ALA A 246 -7.41 -3.63 25.99
CA ALA A 246 -7.99 -4.73 25.22
C ALA A 246 -9.51 -4.88 25.51
N VAL A 247 -10.26 -5.44 24.56
CA VAL A 247 -11.72 -5.68 24.72
C VAL A 247 -12.05 -7.00 25.39
N ALA A 248 -11.08 -7.89 25.44
CA ALA A 248 -11.16 -9.24 25.94
C ALA A 248 -9.78 -9.65 26.48
N ASP A 249 -9.67 -10.91 26.88
CA ASP A 249 -8.51 -11.53 27.52
C ASP A 249 -7.35 -11.81 26.50
N GLY A 250 -7.03 -10.82 25.66
CA GLY A 250 -6.09 -10.87 24.55
C GLY A 250 -6.70 -10.45 23.19
N MET A 251 -6.03 -10.85 22.12
CA MET A 251 -6.47 -10.68 20.73
C MET A 251 -7.49 -11.78 20.35
N PRO A 252 -8.61 -11.48 19.65
CA PRO A 252 -9.56 -12.49 19.20
C PRO A 252 -8.91 -13.59 18.35
N ALA A 253 -9.06 -14.84 18.80
CA ALA A 253 -8.46 -15.99 18.14
C ALA A 253 -9.06 -16.17 16.72
N PRO A 254 -8.23 -16.36 15.68
CA PRO A 254 -8.72 -16.60 14.32
C PRO A 254 -9.37 -17.98 14.18
N ASP A 255 -10.68 -18.01 13.93
CA ASP A 255 -11.44 -19.25 13.63
C ASP A 255 -11.18 -19.77 12.20
N THR A 256 -10.63 -18.90 11.36
CA THR A 256 -10.34 -19.17 9.94
C THR A 256 -8.94 -18.64 9.59
N ARG A 257 -8.59 -18.67 8.30
CA ARG A 257 -7.29 -18.23 7.81
C ARG A 257 -7.14 -16.70 7.90
N VAL A 258 -5.90 -16.20 7.95
CA VAL A 258 -5.63 -14.75 7.98
C VAL A 258 -5.31 -14.25 6.57
N ALA A 259 -5.98 -13.16 6.15
CA ALA A 259 -5.78 -12.53 4.86
C ALA A 259 -4.77 -11.38 4.96
N ILE A 260 -3.78 -11.38 4.08
CA ILE A 260 -2.75 -10.34 3.99
C ILE A 260 -3.02 -9.50 2.73
N GLY A 261 -2.90 -8.17 2.85
CA GLY A 261 -3.12 -7.21 1.77
C GLY A 261 -4.57 -7.09 1.26
N ALA A 262 -5.55 -7.76 1.89
CA ALA A 262 -6.96 -7.70 1.51
C ALA A 262 -7.91 -8.18 2.63
N HIS A 263 -9.21 -8.16 2.33
CA HIS A 263 -10.19 -9.01 3.02
C HIS A 263 -10.02 -10.48 2.63
N ALA A 264 -10.41 -11.42 3.50
CA ALA A 264 -10.46 -12.87 3.23
C ALA A 264 -11.37 -13.31 2.05
N ARG A 265 -11.98 -12.37 1.32
CA ARG A 265 -12.77 -12.61 0.09
C ARG A 265 -12.13 -12.00 -1.17
N GLY A 266 -10.89 -11.52 -1.11
CA GLY A 266 -10.21 -10.89 -2.26
C GLY A 266 -10.73 -9.50 -2.62
N VAL A 267 -11.35 -8.80 -1.67
CA VAL A 267 -11.92 -7.44 -1.86
C VAL A 267 -11.30 -6.45 -0.87
N ASN A 268 -11.38 -5.16 -1.17
CA ASN A 268 -10.82 -4.06 -0.36
C ASN A 268 -9.34 -4.31 0.00
N VAL A 269 -8.51 -4.43 -1.04
CA VAL A 269 -7.05 -4.61 -0.95
C VAL A 269 -6.35 -3.40 -0.31
N SER A 270 -5.07 -3.54 0.04
CA SER A 270 -4.22 -2.45 0.51
C SER A 270 -3.80 -1.44 -0.57
N ASP A 271 -3.76 -1.82 -1.85
CA ASP A 271 -3.06 -1.09 -2.91
C ASP A 271 -1.63 -0.76 -2.51
N ALA A 272 -0.85 -1.78 -2.19
CA ALA A 272 0.46 -1.63 -1.55
C ALA A 272 1.42 -2.76 -1.90
N LEU A 273 2.71 -2.48 -1.78
CA LEU A 273 3.74 -3.50 -1.57
C LEU A 273 3.83 -3.81 -0.07
N ILE A 274 3.97 -5.09 0.29
CA ILE A 274 4.16 -5.55 1.67
C ILE A 274 5.36 -6.51 1.68
N ASP A 275 6.26 -6.30 2.63
CA ASP A 275 7.56 -6.96 2.73
C ASP A 275 7.86 -7.32 4.20
N GLU A 276 8.65 -8.37 4.45
CA GLU A 276 9.02 -8.89 5.77
C GLU A 276 7.84 -9.05 6.75
N LEU A 277 6.85 -9.90 6.44
CA LEU A 277 5.78 -10.18 7.41
C LEU A 277 6.31 -11.05 8.55
N ARG A 278 6.36 -10.52 9.77
CA ARG A 278 6.64 -11.31 11.00
C ARG A 278 5.44 -11.31 11.96
N ILE A 279 5.17 -12.48 12.52
CA ILE A 279 4.26 -12.68 13.67
C ILE A 279 5.06 -13.30 14.81
N SER A 280 4.80 -12.88 16.04
CA SER A 280 5.50 -13.36 17.23
C SER A 280 4.57 -13.50 18.44
N ASP A 281 4.98 -14.29 19.43
CA ASP A 281 4.18 -14.61 20.63
C ASP A 281 4.40 -13.66 21.82
N ILE A 282 5.27 -12.66 21.65
CA ILE A 282 5.51 -11.54 22.57
C ILE A 282 5.31 -10.19 21.87
N PRO A 283 5.03 -9.09 22.62
CA PRO A 283 5.20 -7.73 22.13
C PRO A 283 6.70 -7.48 21.88
N ARG A 284 7.04 -6.74 20.82
CA ARG A 284 8.44 -6.47 20.44
C ARG A 284 8.86 -5.01 20.64
N TYR A 285 7.91 -4.14 20.93
CA TYR A 285 8.12 -2.71 21.11
C TYR A 285 7.69 -2.29 22.52
N THR A 286 8.38 -1.31 23.08
CA THR A 286 8.08 -0.71 24.38
C THR A 286 8.00 0.80 24.24
N ASP A 287 7.16 1.43 25.06
CA ASP A 287 7.07 2.89 25.22
C ASP A 287 8.36 3.50 25.81
#